data_AF-A0A2T6SS87-F1
#
_entry.id   AF-A0A2T6SS87-F1
#
_cell.length_a   1.000
_cell.length_b   1.000
_cell.length_c   1.000
_cell.angle_alpha   90.00
_cell.angle_beta   90.00
_cell.angle_gamma   90.00
#
_symmetry.space_group_name_H-M   'P 1'
#
loop_
_entity.id
_entity.type
_entity.pdbx_description
1 polymer ?
#
loop_
_entity_poly.entity_id
_entity_poly.type
_entity_poly.pdbx_seq_one_letter_code
_entity_poly.pdbx_strand_id
1 'polypeptide(L)'
;MRCVVYSIAKNSPLDLVKSYQKQCKRFDCELELVDLFPKNTANAQKVSKELAQKSYSLAFEPYLNPKAKNIALHPKAQRGD
;
A
#
# COMPACT_ATOMS: atom_id res chain seq x y z
N MET A 1 -4.89 17.93 -1.84
CA MET A 1 -4.89 16.75 -0.92
C MET A 1 -3.87 15.73 -1.42
N ARG A 2 -3.19 14.96 -0.56
CA ARG A 2 -2.25 13.90 -1.00
C ARG A 2 -2.69 12.54 -0.49
N CYS A 3 -2.75 11.57 -1.38
CA CYS A 3 -3.06 10.17 -1.09
C CYS A 3 -1.86 9.32 -1.49
N VAL A 4 -1.28 8.61 -0.53
CA VAL A 4 -0.18 7.68 -0.77
C VAL A 4 -0.67 6.27 -0.53
N VAL A 5 -0.52 5.41 -1.52
CA VAL A 5 -0.84 3.99 -1.45
C VAL A 5 0.46 3.22 -1.31
N TYR A 6 0.62 2.52 -0.20
CA TYR A 6 1.72 1.59 0.00
C TYR A 6 1.25 0.18 -0.33
N SER A 7 2.01 -0.54 -1.14
CA SER A 7 1.66 -1.89 -1.57
C SER A 7 2.81 -2.85 -1.29
N ILE A 8 2.51 -4.13 -1.05
CA ILE A 8 3.54 -5.18 -1.08
C ILE A 8 3.46 -5.87 -2.44
N ALA A 9 4.16 -5.31 -3.42
CA ALA A 9 4.16 -5.78 -4.80
C ALA A 9 5.57 -5.63 -5.41
N LYS A 10 5.90 -6.49 -6.37
CA LYS A 10 7.17 -6.36 -7.10
C LYS A 10 7.13 -5.23 -8.12
N ASN A 11 6.03 -5.13 -8.86
CA ASN A 11 5.80 -4.13 -9.90
C ASN A 11 4.29 -3.93 -10.09
N SER A 12 3.80 -2.72 -9.88
CA SER A 12 2.44 -2.34 -10.23
C SER A 12 2.30 -1.94 -11.70
N PRO A 13 1.11 -2.10 -12.31
CA PRO A 13 0.87 -1.72 -13.70
C PRO A 13 0.92 -0.19 -13.87
N LEU A 14 2.08 0.32 -14.30
CA LEU A 14 2.38 1.76 -14.36
C LEU A 14 1.36 2.57 -15.19
N ASP A 15 0.84 2.01 -16.27
CA ASP A 15 -0.11 2.74 -17.14
C ASP A 15 -1.45 2.99 -16.46
N LEU A 16 -1.93 2.02 -15.69
CA LEU A 16 -3.15 2.14 -14.90
C LEU A 16 -2.98 3.20 -13.81
N VAL A 17 -1.83 3.16 -13.11
CA VAL A 17 -1.50 4.14 -12.06
C VAL A 17 -1.46 5.56 -12.63
N LYS A 18 -0.79 5.76 -13.77
CA LYS A 18 -0.74 7.05 -14.46
C LYS A 18 -2.13 7.56 -14.86
N SER A 19 -3.01 6.68 -15.31
CA SER A 19 -4.40 7.04 -15.63
C SER A 19 -5.12 7.58 -14.39
N TYR A 20 -5.03 6.89 -13.25
CA TYR A 20 -5.65 7.36 -12.01
C TYR A 20 -5.01 8.63 -11.46
N GLN A 21 -3.69 8.78 -11.53
CA GLN A 21 -3.00 10.01 -11.14
C GLN A 21 -3.51 11.23 -11.93
N LYS A 22 -3.70 11.08 -13.24
CA LYS A 22 -4.29 12.14 -14.09
C LYS A 22 -5.72 12.48 -13.67
N GLN A 23 -6.51 11.48 -13.31
CA GLN A 23 -7.88 11.68 -12.85
C GLN A 23 -7.92 12.40 -11.50
N CYS A 24 -7.11 11.98 -10.51
CA CYS A 24 -7.01 12.62 -9.20
C CYS A 24 -6.55 14.08 -9.29
N LYS A 25 -5.64 14.40 -10.22
CA LYS A 25 -5.16 15.77 -10.43
C LYS A 25 -6.28 16.77 -10.76
N ARG A 26 -7.37 16.32 -11.39
CA ARG A 26 -8.55 17.16 -11.68
C ARG A 26 -9.27 17.64 -10.42
N PHE A 27 -9.05 16.96 -9.28
CA PHE A 27 -9.63 17.28 -7.98
C PHE A 27 -8.60 17.88 -7.03
N ASP A 28 -7.50 18.43 -7.55
CA ASP A 28 -6.37 18.93 -6.75
C ASP A 28 -5.85 17.89 -5.73
N CYS A 29 -5.88 16.62 -6.17
CA CYS A 29 -5.43 15.47 -5.40
C CYS A 29 -4.19 14.85 -6.04
N GLU A 30 -3.12 14.75 -5.28
CA GLU A 30 -1.90 14.04 -5.65
C GLU A 30 -2.01 12.57 -5.22
N LEU A 31 -1.88 11.66 -6.17
CA LEU A 31 -1.86 10.22 -5.93
C LEU A 31 -0.44 9.68 -6.13
N GLU A 32 0.08 9.00 -5.12
CA GLU A 32 1.38 8.33 -5.16
C GLU A 32 1.20 6.84 -4.85
N LEU A 33 1.87 5.98 -5.60
CA LEU A 33 1.93 4.56 -5.33
C LEU A 33 3.37 4.17 -5.03
N VAL A 34 3.58 3.55 -3.88
CA VAL A 34 4.89 3.07 -3.41
C VAL A 34 4.82 1.56 -3.24
N ASP A 35 5.46 0.85 -4.15
CA ASP A 35 5.57 -0.61 -4.08
C ASP A 35 6.76 -0.99 -3.20
N LEU A 36 6.47 -1.73 -2.13
CA LEU A 36 7.44 -2.25 -1.18
C LEU A 36 7.63 -3.74 -1.47
N PHE A 37 8.87 -4.18 -1.68
CA PHE A 37 9.16 -5.62 -1.75
C PHE A 37 10.43 -5.99 -1.00
N PRO A 38 10.41 -5.94 0.36
CA PRO A 38 11.58 -6.27 1.15
C PRO A 38 11.96 -7.75 0.98
N LYS A 39 13.26 -8.04 0.99
CA LYS A 39 13.77 -9.43 0.93
C LYS A 39 13.20 -10.29 2.07
N ASN A 40 13.06 -9.72 3.27
CA ASN A 40 12.48 -10.42 4.43
C ASN A 40 11.04 -10.86 4.15
N THR A 41 10.27 -10.02 3.47
CA THR A 41 8.90 -10.33 3.07
C THR A 41 8.84 -11.45 2.04
N ALA A 42 9.72 -11.41 1.04
CA ALA A 42 9.83 -12.47 0.04
C ALA A 42 10.19 -13.84 0.66
N ASN A 43 10.99 -13.84 1.73
CA ASN A 43 11.35 -15.06 2.46
C ASN A 43 10.22 -15.53 3.38
N ALA A 44 9.60 -14.62 4.14
CA ALA A 44 8.51 -14.94 5.06
C ALA A 44 7.30 -15.57 4.35
N GLN A 45 6.99 -15.11 3.13
CA GLN A 45 5.96 -15.67 2.24
C GLN A 45 6.15 -17.17 1.94
N LYS A 46 7.40 -17.66 1.96
CA LYS A 46 7.72 -19.06 1.68
C LYS A 46 7.64 -19.96 2.92
N VAL A 47 7.63 -19.36 4.11
CA VAL A 47 7.69 -20.10 5.38
C VAL A 47 6.30 -20.36 5.92
N SER A 48 5.53 -19.32 6.19
CA SER A 48 4.15 -19.46 6.67
C SER A 48 3.33 -18.19 6.47
N LYS A 49 2.01 -18.33 6.57
CA LYS A 49 1.07 -17.20 6.45
C LYS A 49 1.24 -16.21 7.60
N GLU A 50 1.42 -16.70 8.82
CA GLU A 50 1.57 -15.88 10.03
C GLU A 50 2.85 -15.06 9.97
N LEU A 51 3.94 -15.68 9.51
CA LEU A 51 5.22 -14.98 9.36
C LEU A 51 5.18 -13.95 8.23
N ALA A 52 4.49 -14.27 7.12
CA ALA A 52 4.26 -13.32 6.05
C ALA A 52 3.47 -12.09 6.53
N GLN A 53 2.38 -12.31 7.27
CA GLN A 53 1.57 -11.24 7.86
C GLN A 53 2.38 -10.34 8.78
N LYS A 54 3.16 -10.94 9.70
CA LYS A 54 4.06 -10.18 10.59
C LYS A 54 5.07 -9.36 9.79
N SER A 55 5.65 -9.94 8.73
CA SER A 55 6.58 -9.23 7.88
C SER A 55 5.94 -8.07 7.12
N TYR A 56 4.67 -8.19 6.70
CA TYR A 56 3.95 -7.09 6.06
C TYR A 56 3.73 -5.91 7.02
N SER A 57 3.30 -6.19 8.26
CA SER A 57 3.13 -5.15 9.28
C SER A 57 4.42 -4.37 9.52
N LEU A 58 5.54 -5.08 9.69
CA LEU A 58 6.86 -4.46 9.87
C LEU A 58 7.32 -3.65 8.65
N ALA A 59 6.97 -4.10 7.44
CA ALA A 59 7.32 -3.37 6.22
C ALA A 59 6.55 -2.05 6.08
N PHE A 60 5.31 -1.98 6.56
CA PHE A 60 4.49 -0.77 6.51
C PHE A 60 4.71 0.18 7.68
N GLU A 61 5.20 -0.31 8.82
CA GLU A 61 5.39 0.47 10.05
C GLU A 61 6.12 1.82 9.85
N PRO A 62 7.22 1.91 9.08
CA PRO A 62 7.92 3.18 8.87
C PRO A 62 7.10 4.23 8.12
N TYR A 63 6.03 3.82 7.43
CA TYR A 63 5.20 4.67 6.59
C TYR A 63 3.91 5.15 7.28
N LEU A 64 3.65 4.68 8.50
CA LEU A 64 2.53 5.16 9.30
C LEU A 64 2.79 6.60 9.74
N ASN A 65 1.89 7.50 9.35
CA ASN A 65 2.00 8.92 9.69
C ASN A 65 0.97 9.28 10.78
N PRO A 66 1.40 9.63 12.00
CA PRO A 66 0.48 9.99 13.08
C PRO A 66 -0.41 11.20 12.79
N LYS A 67 -0.01 12.06 11.85
CA LYS A 67 -0.75 13.26 11.45
C LYS A 67 -1.66 13.03 10.25
N ALA A 68 -1.65 11.84 9.66
CA ALA A 68 -2.46 11.49 8.50
C ALA A 68 -3.52 10.43 8.85
N LYS A 69 -4.54 10.32 7.98
CA LYS A 69 -5.52 9.25 8.07
C LYS A 69 -4.92 7.96 7.49
N ASN A 70 -4.42 7.09 8.37
CA ASN A 70 -3.90 5.78 7.96
C ASN A 70 -5.07 4.81 7.73
N ILE A 71 -5.18 4.27 6.51
CA ILE A 71 -6.25 3.35 6.12
C ILE A 71 -5.61 2.04 5.66
N ALA A 72 -6.03 0.93 6.28
CA ALA A 72 -5.60 -0.41 5.90
C ALA A 72 -6.70 -1.13 5.11
N LEU A 73 -6.34 -1.67 3.94
CA LEU A 73 -7.24 -2.51 3.15
C LEU A 73 -7.16 -3.95 3.67
N HIS A 74 -8.21 -4.41 4.34
CA HIS A 74 -8.27 -5.76 4.90
C HIS A 74 -9.55 -6.48 4.46
N PRO A 75 -9.50 -7.78 4.07
CA PRO A 75 -10.68 -8.51 3.56
C PRO A 75 -11.85 -8.61 4.55
N LYS A 76 -11.56 -8.49 5.86
CA LYS A 76 -12.56 -8.49 6.94
C LYS A 76 -12.90 -7.10 7.47
N ALA A 77 -12.45 -6.03 6.80
CA ALA A 77 -12.76 -4.66 7.22
C ALA A 77 -14.24 -4.33 7.00
N GLN A 78 -14.71 -3.27 7.68
CA GLN A 78 -16.01 -2.68 7.40
C GLN A 78 -16.07 -2.26 5.92
N ARG A 79 -17.16 -2.59 5.24
CA ARG A 79 -17.39 -2.13 3.87
C ARG A 79 -17.59 -0.62 3.88
N GLY A 80 -17.02 0.06 2.89
CA GLY A 80 -17.43 1.43 2.59
C GLY A 80 -18.80 1.40 1.94
N ASP A 81 -19.61 2.39 2.27
CA ASP A 81 -20.96 2.60 1.74
C ASP A 81 -20.94 3.21 0.32
#